data_AF-A0A916WEZ8-F1
#
_entry.id   AF-A0A916WEZ8-F1
#
_cell.length_a   1.000
_cell.length_b   1.000
_cell.length_c   1.000
_cell.angle_alpha   90.00
_cell.angle_beta   90.00
_cell.angle_gamma   90.00
#
_symmetry.space_group_name_H-M   'P 1'
#
loop_
_entity.id
_entity.type
_entity.pdbx_description
1 polymer ?
#
loop_
_entity_poly.entity_id
_entity_poly.type
_entity_poly.pdbx_seq_one_letter_code
_entity_poly.pdbx_strand_id
1 'polypeptide(L)' 'MQYFNEKCPHCNASLQGDPIPEDEQKHYRATHFTRKIGMYDLEKDRTMKWKCPDCNWEWDRE' A
#
# COMPACT_ATOMS: atom_id res chain seq x y z
N MET A 1 4.87 12.44 13.64
CA MET A 1 4.11 11.50 12.79
C MET A 1 4.42 11.83 11.35
N GLN A 2 5.07 10.93 10.63
CA GLN A 2 5.39 11.14 9.22
C GLN A 2 4.14 10.83 8.40
N TYR A 3 3.52 11.86 7.84
CA TYR A 3 2.38 11.72 6.93
C TYR A 3 2.88 11.11 5.63
N PHE A 4 2.83 9.78 5.52
CA PHE A 4 3.24 9.08 4.31
C PHE A 4 2.11 9.19 3.28
N ASN A 5 2.13 10.28 2.49
CA ASN A 5 1.26 10.46 1.33
C ASN A 5 1.68 9.49 0.23
N GLU A 6 1.27 8.24 0.37
CA GLU A 6 1.52 7.19 -0.60
C GLU A 6 0.79 7.49 -1.91
N LYS A 7 1.53 7.50 -3.03
CA LYS A 7 0.98 7.74 -4.36
C LYS A 7 1.44 6.69 -5.35
N CYS A 8 0.62 6.45 -6.36
CA CYS A 8 1.02 5.61 -7.48
C CYS A 8 2.17 6.27 -8.24
N PRO A 9 3.28 5.56 -8.51
CA PRO A 9 4.42 6.13 -9.24
C PRO A 9 4.10 6.42 -10.71
N HIS A 10 3.03 5.84 -11.26
CA HIS A 10 2.64 5.99 -12.66
C HIS A 10 1.55 7.07 -12.86
N CYS A 11 0.41 6.96 -12.17
CA CYS A 11 -0.70 7.90 -12.35
C CYS A 11 -0.84 8.95 -11.25
N ASN A 12 0.04 8.94 -10.23
CA ASN A 12 0.03 9.86 -9.10
C ASN A 12 -1.25 9.83 -8.24
N ALA A 13 -2.14 8.86 -8.46
CA ALA A 13 -3.33 8.65 -7.63
C ALA A 13 -2.92 8.35 -6.17
N SER A 14 -3.70 8.87 -5.22
CA SER A 14 -3.50 8.57 -3.80
C SER A 14 -3.74 7.08 -3.55
N LEU A 15 -2.76 6.43 -2.95
CA LEU A 15 -2.85 5.04 -2.50
C LEU A 15 -3.14 4.95 -1.00
N GLN A 16 -3.38 6.06 -0.31
CA GLN A 16 -3.93 6.02 1.04
C GLN A 16 -5.37 5.50 1.01
N GLY A 17 -5.64 4.49 1.82
CA GLY A 17 -6.97 3.95 2.09
C GLY A 17 -7.61 4.63 3.29
N ASP A 18 -8.56 3.92 3.91
CA ASP A 18 -9.27 4.44 5.06
C ASP A 18 -8.34 4.61 6.29
N PRO A 19 -8.68 5.52 7.23
CA PRO A 19 -7.98 5.64 8.49
C PRO A 19 -7.97 4.32 9.26
N ILE A 20 -6.83 3.99 9.87
CA ILE A 20 -6.74 2.91 10.84
C ILE A 20 -7.45 3.40 12.11
N PRO A 21 -8.33 2.61 12.75
CA PRO A 21 -8.97 2.99 14.02
C PRO A 21 -7.94 3.45 15.05
N GLU A 22 -8.18 4.57 15.73
CA GLU A 22 -7.18 5.22 16.61
C GLU A 22 -6.60 4.27 17.66
N ASP A 23 -7.45 3.44 18.28
CA ASP A 23 -7.04 2.46 19.29
C ASP A 23 -6.12 1.36 18.74
N GLU A 24 -6.18 1.11 17.42
CA GLU A 24 -5.37 0.13 16.71
C GLU A 24 -4.11 0.73 16.11
N GLN A 25 -4.05 2.05 15.88
CA GLN A 25 -2.89 2.72 15.27
C GLN A 25 -1.58 2.44 16.03
N LYS A 26 -1.63 2.20 17.34
CA LYS A 26 -0.46 1.81 18.15
C LYS A 26 0.24 0.53 17.68
N HIS A 27 -0.48 -0.36 16.98
CA HIS A 27 0.06 -1.60 16.41
C HIS A 27 0.71 -1.40 15.05
N TYR A 28 0.52 -0.24 14.43
CA TYR A 28 0.98 0.07 13.09
C TYR A 28 1.89 1.29 13.09
N ARG A 29 2.77 1.40 12.10
CA ARG A 29 3.59 2.60 11.88
C ARG A 29 2.95 3.53 10.84
N ALA A 30 1.61 3.55 10.80
CA ALA A 30 0.81 4.28 9.83
C ALA A 30 -0.51 4.74 10.47
N THR A 31 -1.13 5.76 9.87
CA THR A 31 -2.45 6.28 10.28
C THR A 31 -3.58 5.85 9.34
N HIS A 32 -3.25 5.36 8.15
CA HIS A 32 -4.19 4.90 7.13
C HIS A 32 -3.72 3.57 6.57
N PHE A 33 -4.66 2.75 6.10
CA PHE A 33 -4.36 1.56 5.32
C PHE A 33 -3.79 1.95 3.94
N THR A 34 -3.18 0.99 3.24
CA THR A 34 -2.76 1.17 1.85
C THR A 34 -3.79 0.56 0.90
N ARG A 35 -4.01 1.22 -0.24
CA ARG A 35 -4.81 0.72 -1.37
C ARG A 35 -3.98 -0.09 -2.37
N LYS A 36 -2.67 -0.24 -2.16
CA LYS A 36 -1.83 -1.08 -3.03
C LYS A 36 -2.34 -2.52 -3.03
N ILE A 37 -2.47 -3.10 -4.20
CA ILE A 37 -2.75 -4.53 -4.34
C ILE A 37 -1.41 -5.27 -4.30
N GLY A 38 -1.25 -6.22 -3.38
CA GLY A 38 -0.08 -7.08 -3.29
C GLY A 38 -0.19 -8.27 -4.24
N MET A 39 0.72 -8.38 -5.20
CA MET A 39 0.85 -9.55 -6.07
C MET A 39 1.71 -10.59 -5.35
N TYR A 40 1.05 -11.59 -4.77
CA TYR A 40 1.68 -12.58 -3.90
C TYR A 40 2.10 -13.84 -4.66
N ASP A 41 3.30 -14.33 -4.36
CA ASP A 41 3.87 -15.58 -4.86
C ASP A 41 3.81 -16.62 -3.74
N LEU A 42 3.04 -17.69 -3.96
CA LEU A 42 2.83 -18.77 -2.99
C LEU A 42 4.09 -19.60 -2.73
N GLU A 43 4.95 -19.79 -3.74
CA GLU A 43 6.17 -20.58 -3.59
C GLU A 43 7.21 -19.82 -2.78
N LYS A 44 7.28 -18.49 -2.96
CA LYS A 44 8.20 -17.62 -2.23
C LYS A 44 7.64 -17.10 -0.91
N ASP A 45 6.37 -17.43 -0.58
CA ASP A 45 5.63 -16.95 0.59
C ASP A 45 5.74 -15.42 0.76
N ARG A 46 5.57 -14.67 -0.33
CA ARG A 46 5.70 -13.22 -0.26
C ARG A 46 5.04 -12.47 -1.40
N THR A 47 4.67 -11.22 -1.11
CA THR A 47 4.40 -10.22 -2.14
C THR A 47 5.67 -9.99 -2.96
N MET A 48 5.54 -10.07 -4.29
CA MET A 48 6.63 -9.84 -5.24
C MET A 48 6.49 -8.52 -5.99
N LYS A 49 5.26 -8.06 -6.23
CA LYS A 49 4.96 -6.79 -6.90
C LYS A 49 3.82 -6.07 -6.21
N TRP A 50 3.74 -4.77 -6.47
CA TRP A 50 2.61 -3.94 -6.12
C TRP A 50 1.84 -3.56 -7.38
N LYS A 51 0.54 -3.38 -7.26
CA LYS A 51 -0.34 -2.92 -8.33
C LYS A 51 -1.20 -1.76 -7.88
N CYS A 52 -1.34 -0.76 -8.75
CA CYS A 52 -2.23 0.37 -8.53
C CYS A 52 -3.68 -0.04 -8.87
N PRO A 53 -4.65 0.14 -7.96
CA PRO A 53 -6.05 -0.17 -8.24
C PRO A 53 -6.68 0.77 -9.27
N ASP A 54 -6.14 1.99 -9.44
CA ASP A 54 -6.74 3.03 -10.27
C ASP A 54 -6.25 2.96 -11.74
N CYS A 55 -4.96 2.69 -11.97
CA CYS A 55 -4.39 2.63 -13.34
C CYS A 55 -3.84 1.26 -13.74
N ASN A 56 -3.94 0.24 -12.87
CA ASN A 56 -3.42 -1.12 -13.09
C ASN A 56 -1.91 -1.26 -13.32
N TRP A 57 -1.13 -0.19 -13.22
CA TRP A 57 0.33 -0.25 -13.29
C TRP A 57 0.89 -1.15 -12.18
N GLU A 58 1.87 -1.98 -12.54
CA GLU A 58 2.56 -2.91 -11.63
C GLU A 58 4.02 -2.51 -11.49
N TRP A 59 4.57 -2.61 -10.28
CA TRP A 59 5.99 -2.36 -10.02
C TRP A 59 6.55 -3.36 -9.02
N ASP A 60 7.85 -3.63 -9.14
CA ASP A 60 8.51 -4.58 -8.26
C ASP A 60 8.49 -4.11 -6.80
N ARG A 61 8.36 -5.08 -5.90
CA ARG A 61 8.52 -4.84 -4.48
C ARG A 61 10.02 -4.73 -4.17
N GLU A 62 10.41 -3.61 -3.56
CA GLU A 62 11.75 -3.39 -2.98
C GLU A 62 12.18 -4.50 -2.01
#